data_AF-A0A4R3AXG5-F1
#
_entry.id   AF-A0A4R3AXG5-F1
#
_cell.length_a   1.000
_cell.length_b   1.000
_cell.length_c   1.000
_cell.angle_alpha   90.00
_cell.angle_beta   90.00
_cell.angle_gamma   90.00
#
_symmetry.space_group_name_H-M   'P 1'
#
loop_
_entity.id
_entity.type
_entity.pdbx_description
1 polymer ?
#
loop_
_entity_poly.entity_id
_entity_poly.type
_entity_poly.pdbx_seq_one_letter_code
_entity_poly.pdbx_strand_id
1 'polypeptide(L)'
;IDKLPNYLDKRIFSRIFELGELAKLTPEEQMSYISSLDRKRDYTNTLAYAKKEGQKEGQKKAEAKAYAEKIASARELKKSGVSDEIISKSLGISLEVINKL
;
A
#
# COMPACT_ATOMS: atom_id res chain seq x y z
N ILE A 1 -35.82 29.62 -27.29
CA ILE A 1 -34.45 29.34 -26.84
C ILE A 1 -34.32 27.83 -26.75
N ASP A 2 -33.55 27.27 -27.66
CA ASP A 2 -33.37 25.83 -27.89
C ASP A 2 -32.98 25.09 -26.60
N LYS A 3 -33.81 24.13 -26.20
CA LYS A 3 -33.43 23.17 -25.16
C LYS A 3 -32.40 22.23 -25.75
N LEU A 4 -31.20 22.21 -25.16
CA LEU A 4 -30.20 21.17 -25.44
C LEU A 4 -30.88 19.79 -25.33
N PRO A 5 -30.84 18.95 -26.37
CA PRO A 5 -31.51 17.65 -26.33
C PRO A 5 -31.01 16.75 -25.19
N ASN A 6 -31.93 16.04 -24.52
CA ASN A 6 -31.64 15.21 -23.35
C ASN A 6 -30.69 14.01 -23.60
N TYR A 7 -30.38 13.72 -24.87
CA TYR A 7 -29.44 12.68 -25.29
C TYR A 7 -28.01 13.21 -25.50
N LEU A 8 -27.76 14.53 -25.37
CA LEU A 8 -26.40 15.02 -25.20
C LEU A 8 -25.91 14.55 -23.83
N ASP A 9 -25.22 13.41 -23.81
CA ASP A 9 -24.48 13.00 -22.62
C ASP A 9 -23.43 14.09 -22.35
N LYS A 10 -23.72 14.93 -21.35
CA LYS A 10 -22.87 16.03 -20.95
C LYS A 10 -21.43 15.57 -20.76
N ARG A 11 -21.20 14.32 -20.33
CA ARG A 11 -19.85 13.75 -20.16
C ARG A 11 -19.10 13.62 -21.48
N ILE A 12 -19.77 13.15 -22.53
CA ILE A 12 -19.15 12.96 -23.87
C ILE A 12 -18.83 14.33 -24.48
N PHE A 13 -19.79 15.26 -24.43
CA PHE A 13 -19.59 16.60 -24.99
C PHE A 13 -18.57 17.43 -24.19
N SER A 14 -18.56 17.34 -22.86
CA SER A 14 -17.53 17.96 -22.02
C SER A 14 -16.15 17.43 -22.37
N ARG A 15 -16.01 16.12 -22.62
CA ARG A 15 -14.72 15.54 -23.00
C ARG A 15 -14.23 16.00 -24.37
N ILE A 16 -15.13 16.10 -25.34
CA ILE A 16 -14.81 16.62 -26.68
C ILE A 16 -14.41 18.10 -26.58
N PHE A 17 -15.10 18.88 -25.74
CA PHE A 17 -14.79 20.30 -25.52
C PHE A 17 -13.43 20.48 -24.84
N GLU A 18 -13.13 19.72 -23.78
CA GLU A 18 -11.81 19.70 -23.13
C GLU A 18 -10.69 19.37 -24.12
N LEU A 19 -10.91 18.39 -25.00
CA LEU A 19 -9.95 18.02 -26.04
C LEU A 19 -9.77 19.14 -27.08
N GLY A 20 -10.86 19.80 -27.46
CA GLY A 20 -10.83 20.93 -28.38
C GLY A 20 -10.13 22.16 -27.79
N GLU A 21 -10.26 22.41 -26.48
CA GLU A 21 -9.52 23.46 -25.78
C GLU A 21 -8.04 23.11 -25.65
N LEU A 22 -7.71 21.84 -25.35
CA LEU A 22 -6.33 21.37 -25.32
C LEU A 22 -5.64 21.50 -26.68
N ALA A 23 -6.36 21.24 -27.78
CA ALA A 23 -5.86 21.38 -29.14
C ALA A 23 -5.61 22.84 -29.56
N LYS A 24 -6.19 23.82 -28.85
CA LYS A 24 -5.97 25.26 -29.10
C LYS A 24 -4.76 25.82 -28.36
N LEU A 25 -4.19 25.06 -27.41
CA LEU A 25 -3.04 25.49 -26.63
C LEU A 25 -1.79 25.70 -27.52
N THR A 26 -0.98 26.70 -27.18
CA THR A 26 0.34 26.87 -27.80
C THR A 26 1.29 25.74 -27.37
N PRO A 27 2.41 25.51 -28.10
CA PRO A 27 3.41 24.53 -27.68
C PRO A 27 3.88 24.71 -26.22
N GLU A 28 4.05 25.95 -25.76
CA GLU A 28 4.47 26.28 -24.38
C GLU A 28 3.40 25.91 -23.36
N GLU A 29 2.13 26.17 -23.67
CA GLU A 29 1.00 25.81 -22.81
C GLU A 29 0.80 24.29 -22.75
N GLN A 30 0.97 23.59 -23.88
CA GLN A 30 0.94 22.13 -23.93
C GLN A 30 2.07 21.52 -23.09
N MET A 31 3.30 22.04 -23.20
CA MET A 31 4.43 21.59 -22.38
C MET A 31 4.16 21.83 -20.89
N SER A 32 3.62 22.99 -20.53
CA SER A 32 3.26 23.32 -19.15
C SER A 32 2.17 22.40 -18.61
N TYR A 33 1.18 22.08 -19.43
CA TYR A 33 0.12 21.14 -19.11
C TYR A 33 0.66 19.72 -18.87
N ILE A 34 1.47 19.19 -19.79
CA ILE A 34 2.12 17.87 -19.65
C ILE A 34 2.98 17.84 -18.39
N SER A 35 3.82 18.85 -18.16
CA SER A 35 4.63 18.95 -16.95
C SER A 35 3.79 18.96 -15.66
N SER A 36 2.62 19.60 -15.68
CA SER A 36 1.69 19.57 -14.54
C SER A 36 1.11 18.17 -14.30
N LEU A 37 0.78 17.45 -15.36
CA LEU A 37 0.29 16.07 -15.27
C LEU A 37 1.37 15.14 -14.76
N ASP A 38 2.59 15.25 -15.27
CA ASP A 38 3.72 14.43 -14.84
C ASP A 38 4.03 14.65 -13.37
N ARG A 39 4.10 15.92 -12.91
CA ARG A 39 4.26 16.23 -11.48
C ARG A 39 3.17 15.62 -10.62
N LYS A 40 1.91 15.67 -11.07
CA LYS A 40 0.78 15.07 -10.33
C LYS A 40 0.93 13.54 -10.25
N ARG A 41 1.37 12.90 -11.34
CA ARG A 41 1.59 11.46 -11.41
C ARG A 41 2.75 11.05 -10.50
N ASP A 42 3.88 11.75 -10.57
CA ASP A 42 5.06 11.49 -9.75
C ASP A 42 4.74 11.63 -8.26
N TYR A 43 4.02 12.69 -7.88
CA TYR A 43 3.56 12.89 -6.51
C TYR A 43 2.66 11.73 -6.04
N THR A 44 1.66 11.37 -6.86
CA THR A 44 0.73 10.28 -6.53
C THR A 44 1.45 8.94 -6.40
N ASN A 45 2.38 8.65 -7.31
CA ASN A 45 3.18 7.43 -7.32
C ASN A 45 4.10 7.37 -6.10
N THR A 46 4.76 8.48 -5.76
CA THR A 46 5.63 8.60 -4.59
C THR A 46 4.85 8.32 -3.31
N LEU A 47 3.66 8.93 -3.17
CA LEU A 47 2.81 8.73 -2.00
C LEU A 47 2.30 7.29 -1.90
N ALA A 48 1.87 6.71 -3.03
CA ALA A 48 1.42 5.32 -3.07
C ALA A 48 2.54 4.34 -2.71
N TYR A 49 3.75 4.58 -3.21
CA TYR A 49 4.93 3.80 -2.90
C TYR A 49 5.28 3.90 -1.41
N ALA A 50 5.35 5.12 -0.85
CA ALA A 50 5.64 5.34 0.56
C ALA A 50 4.62 4.64 1.47
N LYS A 51 3.33 4.71 1.13
CA LYS A 51 2.28 4.00 1.88
C LYS A 51 2.46 2.48 1.84
N LYS A 52 2.75 1.93 0.65
CA LYS A 52 2.96 0.49 0.47
C LYS A 52 4.17 -0.01 1.27
N GLU A 53 5.30 0.70 1.18
CA GLU A 53 6.50 0.32 1.93
C GLU A 53 6.29 0.48 3.43
N GLY A 54 5.62 1.54 3.89
CA GLY A 54 5.28 1.71 5.30
C GLY A 54 4.40 0.59 5.86
N GLN A 55 3.41 0.12 5.09
CA GLN A 55 2.59 -1.03 5.47
C GLN A 55 3.41 -2.32 5.55
N LYS A 56 4.26 -2.57 4.55
CA LYS A 56 5.14 -3.74 4.50
C LYS A 56 6.15 -3.76 5.65
N GLU A 57 6.75 -2.62 5.97
CA GLU A 57 7.67 -2.50 7.10
C GLU A 57 6.93 -2.67 8.44
N GLY A 58 5.74 -2.08 8.57
CA GLY A 58 4.88 -2.26 9.74
C GLY A 58 4.52 -3.72 9.98
N GLN A 59 4.13 -4.45 8.93
CA GLN A 59 3.84 -5.88 9.01
C GLN A 59 5.07 -6.69 9.43
N LYS A 60 6.23 -6.45 8.81
CA LYS A 60 7.48 -7.13 9.20
C LYS A 60 7.86 -6.87 10.66
N LYS A 61 7.73 -5.64 11.14
CA LYS A 61 7.98 -5.29 12.55
C LYS A 61 7.01 -6.00 13.48
N ALA A 62 5.73 -6.07 13.12
CA ALA A 62 4.72 -6.79 13.90
C ALA A 62 5.00 -8.29 13.98
N GLU A 63 5.33 -8.93 12.85
CA GLU A 63 5.71 -10.34 12.79
C GLU A 63 6.97 -10.63 13.62
N ALA A 64 8.00 -9.79 13.50
CA ALA A 64 9.23 -9.91 14.27
C ALA A 64 8.98 -9.75 15.78
N LYS A 65 8.14 -8.79 16.18
CA LYS A 65 7.77 -8.58 17.59
C LYS A 65 6.98 -9.78 18.13
N ALA A 66 5.97 -10.25 17.40
CA ALA A 66 5.18 -11.42 17.79
C ALA A 66 6.06 -12.67 17.91
N TYR A 67 7.02 -12.87 17.00
CA TYR A 67 7.98 -13.97 17.10
C TYR A 67 8.89 -13.84 18.33
N ALA A 68 9.40 -12.64 18.61
CA ALA A 68 10.22 -12.39 19.79
C ALA A 68 9.45 -12.64 21.11
N GLU A 69 8.18 -12.22 21.18
CA GLU A 69 7.30 -12.49 22.31
C GLU A 69 7.06 -14.00 22.49
N LYS A 70 6.79 -14.73 21.41
CA LYS A 70 6.68 -16.20 21.44
C LYS A 70 7.95 -16.87 21.98
N ILE A 71 9.13 -16.41 21.57
CA ILE A 71 10.40 -16.94 22.07
C ILE A 71 10.60 -16.62 23.55
N ALA A 72 10.21 -15.42 24.01
CA ALA A 72 10.26 -15.07 25.42
C ALA A 72 9.32 -15.97 26.25
N SER A 73 8.09 -16.19 25.79
CA SER A 73 7.17 -17.13 26.43
C SER A 73 7.71 -18.56 26.45
N ALA A 74 8.31 -19.03 25.36
CA ALA A 74 8.92 -20.36 25.31
C ALA A 74 10.02 -20.53 26.37
N ARG A 75 10.87 -19.52 26.56
CA ARG A 75 11.91 -19.52 27.60
C ARG A 75 11.32 -19.60 29.01
N GLU A 76 10.27 -18.84 29.30
CA GLU A 76 9.63 -18.87 30.62
C GLU A 76 8.91 -20.21 30.89
N LEU A 77 8.27 -20.80 29.88
CA LEU A 77 7.66 -22.12 29.99
C LEU A 77 8.72 -23.21 30.25
N LYS A 78 9.87 -23.12 29.57
CA LYS A 78 10.99 -24.06 29.76
C LYS A 78 11.57 -23.97 31.17
N LYS A 79 11.76 -22.75 31.70
CA LYS A 79 12.15 -22.53 33.10
C LYS A 79 11.13 -23.09 34.10
N SER A 80 9.85 -23.06 33.73
CA SER A 80 8.74 -23.59 34.54
C SER A 80 8.60 -25.12 34.44
N GLY A 81 9.47 -25.80 33.69
CA GLY A 81 9.50 -27.27 33.59
C GLY A 81 8.48 -27.88 32.63
N VAL A 82 7.89 -27.09 31.72
CA VAL A 82 7.02 -27.61 30.66
C VAL A 82 7.88 -28.33 29.61
N SER A 83 7.41 -29.48 29.09
CA SER A 83 8.19 -30.23 28.09
C SER A 83 8.30 -29.49 26.76
N ASP A 84 9.44 -29.69 26.07
CA ASP A 84 9.74 -29.03 24.80
C ASP A 84 8.70 -29.38 23.71
N GLU A 85 8.08 -30.58 23.75
CA GLU A 85 7.00 -30.95 22.81
C GLU A 85 5.73 -30.14 23.04
N ILE A 86 5.36 -29.92 24.31
CA ILE A 86 4.18 -29.12 24.66
C ILE A 86 4.40 -27.66 24.27
N ILE A 87 5.59 -27.11 24.52
CA ILE A 87 5.94 -25.73 24.15
C ILE A 87 5.90 -25.58 22.62
N SER A 88 6.47 -26.53 21.88
CA SER A 88 6.49 -26.53 20.41
C SER A 88 5.10 -26.52 19.82
N LYS A 89 4.24 -27.43 20.29
CA LYS A 89 2.86 -27.56 19.83
C LYS A 89 2.02 -26.33 20.19
N SER A 90 2.22 -25.76 21.39
CA SER A 90 1.41 -24.65 21.88
C SER A 90 1.74 -23.31 21.23
N LEU A 91 3.03 -23.03 20.98
CA LEU A 91 3.49 -21.75 20.43
C LEU A 91 3.69 -21.78 18.90
N GLY A 92 3.65 -22.98 18.31
CA GLY A 92 3.88 -23.19 16.88
C GLY A 92 5.32 -22.90 16.48
N ILE A 93 6.28 -23.21 17.36
CA ILE A 93 7.72 -23.03 17.15
C ILE A 93 8.32 -24.43 16.96
N SER A 94 9.29 -24.59 16.06
CA SER A 94 9.92 -25.90 15.85
C SER A 94 10.69 -26.37 17.10
N LEU A 95 10.70 -27.69 17.29
CA LEU A 95 11.45 -28.33 18.39
C LEU A 95 12.94 -27.96 18.37
N GLU A 96 13.55 -27.84 17.18
CA GLU A 96 14.95 -27.43 17.05
C GLU A 96 15.24 -26.06 17.65
N VAL A 97 14.32 -25.10 17.47
CA VAL A 97 14.46 -23.76 18.03
C VAL A 97 14.31 -23.82 19.54
N ILE A 98 13.33 -24.56 20.06
CA ILE A 98 13.10 -24.69 21.51
C ILE A 98 14.24 -25.42 22.21
N ASN A 99 14.81 -26.45 21.59
CA ASN A 99 15.97 -27.17 22.13
C ASN A 99 17.20 -26.28 22.26
N LYS A 100 17.32 -25.24 21.40
CA LYS A 100 18.40 -24.24 21.43
C LYS A 100 18.14 -23.07 22.38
N LEU A 101 16.93 -22.93 22.95
CA LEU A 101 16.59 -21.90 23.96
C LEU A 101 17.06 -22.31 25.36
#